data_AF-A0A2D5GS38-F1
#
_entry.id   AF-A0A2D5GS38-F1
#
_cell.length_a   1.000
_cell.length_b   1.000
_cell.length_c   1.000
_cell.angle_alpha   90.00
_cell.angle_beta   90.00
_cell.angle_gamma   90.00
#
_symmetry.space_group_name_H-M   'P 1'
#
loop_
_entity.id
_entity.type
_entity.pdbx_description
1 polymer ?
#
loop_
_entity_poly.entity_id
_entity_poly.type
_entity_poly.pdbx_seq_one_letter_code
_entity_poly.pdbx_strand_id
1 'polypeptide(L)'
;MAPSPRATAQQLTDEPSQAQLYLENQYATRQQNPIQLGVPLHQAESIGRGAGKQDLTRSLPPLYSQSRRESEMLPNQIRQVNASQPGFPPAFESYPESSEYPEFDTMTDPQGSYTDSIEQLCAESCWGWTVLPTDLLYKSYLAGPKESRLALAILHEKDIGWQMELEAGARVGILRYGSLNDDVLEGWQLDIEGAGPPRLNMEEEMDLDATDFRVGVPLTWRRGAYQAKFAYYHTSAHAGDEYIERNPGFQRINYVRDAFVLGGGYFPDPDLRLYAEIGYAFNTDGGAQPWELQFGVEFSPVEHSGFYGAPFWAINGYLREEVNWGGNVNMMVGWQWRGDRNNHLFRIGLQYLDGKTMQYAFFNNSEQFVGFGTWYDF
;
A
#
# COMPACT_ATOMS: atom_id res chain seq x y z
N MET A 1 0.28 52.78 -34.98
CA MET A 1 0.37 51.77 -36.05
C MET A 1 1.04 50.55 -35.46
N ALA A 2 0.26 49.52 -35.13
CA ALA A 2 0.73 48.21 -34.67
C ALA A 2 0.56 47.21 -35.82
N PRO A 3 1.48 46.26 -36.04
CA PRO A 3 1.21 45.12 -36.90
C PRO A 3 0.68 43.93 -36.07
N SER A 4 -0.41 43.31 -36.53
CA SER A 4 -0.96 42.07 -35.97
C SER A 4 -0.08 40.87 -36.32
N PRO A 5 0.07 39.87 -35.43
CA PRO A 5 0.58 38.56 -35.85
C PRO A 5 -0.54 37.77 -36.52
N ARG A 6 -0.30 37.37 -37.77
CA ARG A 6 -1.10 36.40 -38.51
C ARG A 6 -1.11 35.07 -37.74
N ALA A 7 -2.30 34.52 -37.57
CA ALA A 7 -2.49 33.14 -37.16
C ALA A 7 -1.92 32.21 -38.23
N THR A 8 -0.85 31.49 -37.89
CA THR A 8 -0.44 30.29 -38.63
C THR A 8 -1.32 29.18 -38.12
N ALA A 9 -2.30 28.77 -38.92
CA ALA A 9 -3.07 27.56 -38.64
C ALA A 9 -2.11 26.37 -38.76
N GLN A 10 -1.59 25.90 -37.62
CA GLN A 10 -1.03 24.56 -37.52
C GLN A 10 -2.21 23.61 -37.66
N GLN A 11 -2.21 22.89 -38.77
CA GLN A 11 -3.07 21.75 -39.02
C GLN A 11 -2.74 20.72 -37.92
N LEU A 12 -3.61 20.62 -36.91
CA LEU A 12 -3.62 19.50 -35.97
C LEU A 12 -3.85 18.25 -36.81
N THR A 13 -2.79 17.49 -37.03
CA THR A 13 -2.88 16.13 -37.55
C THR A 13 -3.54 15.29 -36.45
N ASP A 14 -4.72 14.72 -36.75
CA ASP A 14 -5.40 13.69 -35.95
C ASP A 14 -4.62 12.35 -35.98
N GLU A 15 -3.29 12.40 -35.87
CA GLU A 15 -2.45 11.21 -35.77
C GLU A 15 -2.36 10.83 -34.29
N PRO A 16 -2.83 9.64 -33.88
CA PRO A 16 -2.74 9.19 -32.50
C PRO A 16 -1.27 9.15 -32.07
N SER A 17 -0.98 9.59 -30.83
CA SER A 17 0.37 9.50 -30.29
C SER A 17 0.83 8.03 -30.24
N GLN A 18 2.15 7.80 -30.24
CA GLN A 18 2.68 6.43 -30.07
C GLN A 18 2.16 5.75 -28.79
N ALA A 19 1.89 6.53 -27.75
CA ALA A 19 1.23 6.07 -26.52
C ALA A 19 -0.26 5.72 -26.73
N GLN A 20 -1.00 6.50 -27.51
CA GLN A 20 -2.37 6.15 -27.91
C GLN A 20 -2.42 4.89 -28.76
N LEU A 21 -1.49 4.72 -29.71
CA LEU A 21 -1.37 3.51 -30.52
C LEU A 21 -1.00 2.28 -29.67
N TYR A 22 -0.16 2.45 -28.65
CA TYR A 22 0.14 1.40 -27.68
C TYR A 22 -1.11 0.97 -26.91
N LEU A 23 -1.88 1.94 -26.37
CA LEU A 23 -3.14 1.67 -25.67
C LEU A 23 -4.18 1.03 -26.61
N GLU A 24 -4.38 1.56 -27.82
CA GLU A 24 -5.34 1.01 -28.78
C GLU A 24 -5.00 -0.43 -29.17
N ASN A 25 -3.72 -0.74 -29.42
CA ASN A 25 -3.28 -2.11 -29.71
C ASN A 25 -3.45 -3.05 -28.51
N GLN A 26 -3.36 -2.55 -27.28
CA GLN A 26 -3.56 -3.35 -26.07
C GLN A 26 -5.04 -3.67 -25.78
N TYR A 27 -5.99 -2.83 -26.23
CA TYR A 27 -7.43 -3.00 -25.94
C TYR A 27 -8.32 -3.30 -27.16
N ALA A 28 -7.78 -3.31 -28.39
CA ALA A 28 -8.54 -3.67 -29.58
C ALA A 28 -8.99 -5.15 -29.58
N THR A 29 -8.34 -6.02 -28.80
CA THR A 29 -8.72 -7.43 -28.64
C THR A 29 -9.87 -7.58 -27.65
N ARG A 30 -11.08 -7.18 -28.03
CA ARG A 30 -12.32 -7.64 -27.37
C ARG A 30 -12.52 -9.12 -27.67
N GLN A 31 -11.85 -10.01 -26.93
CA GLN A 31 -12.32 -11.39 -26.81
C GLN A 31 -13.42 -11.44 -25.75
N GLN A 32 -14.62 -11.79 -26.20
CA GLN A 32 -15.73 -12.18 -25.34
C GLN A 32 -15.33 -13.46 -24.61
N ASN A 33 -14.81 -13.33 -23.38
CA ASN A 33 -14.79 -14.46 -22.46
C ASN A 33 -16.19 -14.61 -21.85
N PRO A 34 -16.89 -15.73 -22.06
CA PRO A 34 -18.14 -15.98 -21.37
C PRO A 34 -17.81 -16.20 -19.89
N ILE A 35 -18.23 -15.27 -19.04
CA ILE A 35 -18.30 -15.51 -17.60
C ILE A 35 -19.38 -16.58 -17.40
N GLN A 36 -19.00 -17.86 -17.32
CA GLN A 36 -19.83 -18.88 -16.69
C GLN A 36 -19.81 -18.64 -15.18
N LEU A 37 -20.76 -17.83 -14.72
CA LEU A 37 -21.20 -17.87 -13.32
C LEU A 37 -21.65 -19.30 -13.03
N GLY A 38 -21.02 -19.91 -12.03
CA GLY A 38 -21.27 -21.29 -11.62
C GLY A 38 -22.75 -21.59 -11.39
N VAL A 39 -23.11 -22.82 -11.76
CA VAL A 39 -24.43 -23.44 -11.65
C VAL A 39 -24.98 -23.35 -10.21
N PRO A 40 -26.28 -23.07 -10.01
CA PRO A 40 -26.87 -23.01 -8.67
C PRO A 40 -27.04 -24.42 -8.09
N LEU A 41 -26.35 -24.72 -6.98
CA LEU A 41 -26.62 -25.89 -6.16
C LEU A 41 -27.77 -25.58 -5.20
N HIS A 42 -29.01 -25.82 -5.64
CA HIS A 42 -30.13 -26.07 -4.74
C HIS A 42 -30.72 -27.45 -5.02
N GLN A 43 -30.44 -28.40 -4.13
CA GLN A 43 -31.37 -29.46 -3.76
C GLN A 43 -31.45 -29.46 -2.23
N ALA A 44 -32.47 -28.79 -1.70
CA ALA A 44 -32.85 -28.91 -0.31
C ALA A 44 -33.96 -29.96 -0.22
N GLU A 45 -33.64 -31.13 0.34
CA GLU A 45 -34.67 -32.01 0.89
C GLU A 45 -35.09 -31.51 2.28
N SER A 46 -36.39 -31.58 2.53
CA SER A 46 -37.04 -31.11 3.74
C SER A 46 -36.81 -32.05 4.93
N ILE A 47 -36.25 -31.55 6.04
CA ILE A 47 -36.32 -32.23 7.33
C ILE A 47 -36.73 -31.24 8.43
N GLY A 48 -37.93 -31.47 8.97
CA GLY A 48 -38.28 -31.45 10.39
C GLY A 48 -37.98 -30.22 11.25
N ARG A 49 -39.05 -29.51 11.63
CA ARG A 49 -39.06 -28.51 12.71
C ARG A 49 -38.55 -29.11 14.04
N GLY A 50 -37.59 -28.44 14.67
CA GLY A 50 -37.20 -28.62 16.07
C GLY A 50 -36.83 -27.27 16.69
N ALA A 51 -37.48 -26.92 17.80
CA ALA A 51 -37.42 -25.62 18.45
C ALA A 51 -36.09 -25.34 19.19
N GLY A 52 -35.66 -24.07 19.22
CA GLY A 52 -34.59 -23.62 20.13
C GLY A 52 -34.14 -22.19 19.86
N LYS A 53 -34.69 -21.22 20.59
CA LYS A 53 -34.12 -19.87 20.74
C LYS A 53 -32.81 -19.97 21.53
N GLN A 54 -31.71 -19.35 21.09
CA GLN A 54 -30.66 -18.82 21.96
C GLN A 54 -29.70 -17.86 21.23
N ASP A 55 -29.51 -16.69 21.86
CA ASP A 55 -28.59 -15.61 21.51
C ASP A 55 -27.12 -16.06 21.41
N LEU A 56 -26.43 -15.67 20.34
CA LEU A 56 -24.99 -15.92 20.13
C LEU A 56 -24.08 -14.74 20.57
N THR A 57 -24.52 -13.88 21.49
CA THR A 57 -23.73 -12.72 21.97
C THR A 57 -22.90 -13.00 23.23
N ARG A 58 -22.50 -14.25 23.49
CA ARG A 58 -21.65 -14.60 24.65
C ARG A 58 -20.50 -15.54 24.30
N SER A 59 -19.51 -15.02 23.56
CA SER A 59 -18.11 -15.48 23.71
C SER A 59 -17.16 -14.57 22.93
N LEU A 60 -16.93 -13.36 23.42
CA LEU A 60 -15.71 -12.60 23.10
C LEU A 60 -15.18 -12.03 24.41
N PRO A 61 -13.91 -12.29 24.78
CA PRO A 61 -13.33 -11.67 25.96
C PRO A 61 -13.06 -10.17 25.71
N PRO A 62 -13.22 -9.29 26.71
CA PRO A 62 -12.91 -7.88 26.56
C PRO A 62 -11.40 -7.66 26.46
N LEU A 63 -10.96 -6.91 25.45
CA LEU A 63 -9.62 -6.33 25.39
C LEU A 63 -9.55 -5.16 26.39
N TYR A 64 -8.49 -5.17 27.20
CA TYR A 64 -8.15 -4.25 28.29
C TYR A 64 -8.78 -4.52 29.66
N SER A 65 -7.99 -5.12 30.55
CA SER A 65 -8.05 -4.82 31.99
C SER A 65 -6.63 -4.62 32.53
N GLN A 66 -6.37 -3.42 33.04
CA GLN A 66 -5.24 -3.16 33.91
C GLN A 66 -5.54 -3.81 35.27
N SER A 67 -4.64 -4.66 35.76
CA SER A 67 -4.50 -4.85 37.20
C SER A 67 -3.04 -5.11 37.58
N ARG A 68 -2.51 -4.16 38.33
CA ARG A 68 -1.25 -4.26 39.08
C ARG A 68 -1.40 -5.39 40.10
N ARG A 69 -0.50 -6.37 40.07
CA ARG A 69 -0.18 -7.18 41.25
C ARG A 69 1.32 -7.18 41.45
N GLU A 70 1.72 -6.64 42.59
CA GLU A 70 3.04 -6.85 43.17
C GLU A 70 3.25 -8.36 43.38
N SER A 71 4.32 -8.90 42.83
CA SER A 71 4.83 -10.22 43.21
C SER A 71 6.33 -10.12 43.43
N GLU A 72 6.74 -10.55 44.62
CA GLU A 72 8.06 -10.51 45.22
C GLU A 72 9.18 -11.07 44.32
N MET A 73 10.35 -10.44 44.43
CA MET A 73 11.58 -10.85 43.77
C MET A 73 12.10 -12.18 44.34
N LEU A 74 12.40 -13.14 43.46
CA LEU A 74 13.31 -14.27 43.71
C LEU A 74 14.34 -14.34 42.56
N PRO A 75 15.61 -14.67 42.83
CA PRO A 75 16.69 -14.43 41.87
C PRO A 75 16.73 -15.45 40.74
N ASN A 76 16.99 -14.95 39.52
CA ASN A 76 17.26 -15.71 38.31
C ASN A 76 18.41 -16.72 38.51
N GLN A 77 18.12 -18.03 38.39
CA GLN A 77 19.10 -19.02 37.95
C GLN A 77 18.85 -19.33 36.48
N ILE A 78 19.75 -18.87 35.61
CA ILE A 78 19.82 -19.28 34.22
C ILE A 78 20.33 -20.73 34.20
N ARG A 79 19.47 -21.68 33.78
CA ARG A 79 19.88 -23.06 33.55
C ARG A 79 20.33 -23.20 32.09
N GLN A 80 21.64 -23.27 31.87
CA GLN A 80 22.20 -23.69 30.58
C GLN A 80 21.70 -25.10 30.25
N VAL A 81 21.06 -25.26 29.09
CA VAL A 81 20.61 -26.56 28.59
C VAL A 81 21.66 -27.05 27.60
N ASN A 82 22.42 -28.08 27.98
CA ASN A 82 23.34 -28.78 27.08
C ASN A 82 22.53 -29.66 26.10
N ALA A 83 22.98 -29.68 24.85
CA ALA A 83 22.40 -30.50 23.77
C ALA A 83 22.51 -32.00 24.10
N SER A 84 21.37 -32.69 24.16
CA SER A 84 21.29 -34.15 24.22
C SER A 84 21.26 -34.75 22.80
N GLN A 85 22.22 -35.62 22.50
CA GLN A 85 22.27 -36.40 21.25
C GLN A 85 21.06 -37.37 21.15
N PRO A 86 20.51 -37.62 19.95
CA PRO A 86 19.58 -38.72 19.73
C PRO A 86 20.33 -40.06 19.62
N GLY A 87 19.94 -41.01 20.46
CA GLY A 87 20.45 -42.39 20.45
C GLY A 87 19.74 -43.25 19.39
N PHE A 88 20.51 -43.91 18.53
CA PHE A 88 20.04 -44.98 17.66
C PHE A 88 20.36 -46.35 18.29
N PRO A 89 19.45 -47.34 18.29
CA PRO A 89 19.77 -48.71 18.70
C PRO A 89 20.52 -49.47 17.57
N PRO A 90 21.49 -50.34 17.89
CA PRO A 90 22.20 -51.14 16.90
C PRO A 90 21.48 -52.48 16.68
N ALA A 91 21.04 -52.74 15.46
CA ALA A 91 20.69 -54.09 15.02
C ALA A 91 21.33 -54.33 13.65
N PHE A 92 22.50 -54.98 13.69
CA PHE A 92 23.20 -55.49 12.53
C PHE A 92 22.68 -56.92 12.30
N GLU A 93 21.62 -57.07 11.49
CA GLU A 93 21.25 -58.36 10.92
C GLU A 93 21.72 -58.40 9.47
N SER A 94 22.64 -59.33 9.22
CA SER A 94 23.21 -59.67 7.94
C SER A 94 22.15 -60.26 6.99
N TYR A 95 21.92 -59.61 5.86
CA TYR A 95 21.24 -60.20 4.71
C TYR A 95 22.24 -60.51 3.59
N PRO A 96 22.09 -61.63 2.87
CA PRO A 96 23.08 -62.12 1.93
C PRO A 96 23.17 -61.25 0.67
N GLU A 97 24.37 -61.15 0.10
CA GLU A 97 24.63 -60.63 -1.24
C GLU A 97 23.86 -61.47 -2.27
N SER A 98 22.67 -61.02 -2.66
CA SER A 98 22.04 -61.41 -3.91
C SER A 98 22.13 -60.23 -4.87
N SER A 99 23.09 -60.32 -5.78
CA SER A 99 23.26 -59.44 -6.94
C SER A 99 22.17 -59.73 -7.96
N GLU A 100 20.99 -59.14 -7.78
CA GLU A 100 19.95 -59.03 -8.81
C GLU A 100 19.07 -57.82 -8.46
N TYR A 101 19.46 -56.64 -8.97
CA TYR A 101 18.53 -55.51 -9.06
C TYR A 101 17.59 -55.80 -10.24
N PRO A 102 16.25 -55.72 -10.08
CA PRO A 102 15.39 -55.65 -11.24
C PRO A 102 15.79 -54.40 -12.02
N GLU A 103 16.17 -54.55 -13.29
CA GLU A 103 16.21 -53.46 -14.24
C GLU A 103 14.82 -52.80 -14.18
N PHE A 104 14.75 -51.63 -13.55
CA PHE A 104 13.64 -50.73 -13.80
C PHE A 104 13.69 -50.44 -15.28
N ASP A 105 12.73 -50.99 -16.03
CA ASP A 105 12.42 -50.55 -17.37
C ASP A 105 12.52 -49.03 -17.38
N THR A 106 13.49 -48.51 -18.12
CA THR A 106 13.64 -47.08 -18.34
C THR A 106 12.31 -46.59 -18.86
N MET A 107 11.54 -45.97 -17.97
CA MET A 107 10.40 -45.16 -18.36
C MET A 107 10.95 -44.19 -19.39
N THR A 108 10.48 -44.31 -20.62
CA THR A 108 10.92 -43.44 -21.70
C THR A 108 10.63 -42.03 -21.23
N ASP A 109 11.70 -41.28 -20.94
CA ASP A 109 11.63 -39.87 -20.62
C ASP A 109 10.82 -39.24 -21.75
N PRO A 110 9.63 -38.68 -21.49
CA PRO A 110 8.90 -38.02 -22.54
C PRO A 110 9.82 -36.91 -23.03
N GLN A 111 10.29 -37.04 -24.27
CA GLN A 111 11.10 -36.06 -24.99
C GLN A 111 10.25 -34.82 -25.32
N GLY A 112 9.69 -34.21 -24.28
CA GLY A 112 9.02 -32.93 -24.30
C GLY A 112 9.70 -32.10 -23.22
N SER A 113 10.45 -31.09 -23.66
CA SER A 113 10.96 -30.02 -22.81
C SER A 113 9.81 -29.50 -21.94
N TYR A 114 9.77 -29.91 -20.68
CA TYR A 114 8.71 -29.50 -19.75
C TYR A 114 8.75 -27.98 -19.52
N THR A 115 9.93 -27.38 -19.69
CA THR A 115 10.19 -25.94 -19.60
C THR A 115 9.67 -25.15 -20.79
N ASP A 116 9.65 -25.70 -22.01
CA ASP A 116 9.13 -24.98 -23.18
C ASP A 116 7.60 -24.87 -23.16
N SER A 117 6.91 -25.66 -22.32
CA SER A 117 5.45 -25.72 -22.32
C SER A 117 4.77 -24.50 -21.67
N ILE A 118 5.29 -23.92 -20.58
CA ILE A 118 4.62 -22.79 -19.90
C ILE A 118 4.80 -21.49 -20.70
N GLU A 119 6.01 -21.20 -21.17
CA GLU A 119 6.28 -20.01 -21.99
C GLU A 119 5.54 -20.09 -23.35
N GLN A 120 5.39 -21.28 -23.92
CA GLN A 120 4.70 -21.49 -25.20
C GLN A 120 3.17 -21.64 -25.05
N LEU A 121 2.65 -22.04 -23.88
CA LEU A 121 1.21 -22.00 -23.53
C LEU A 121 0.73 -20.59 -23.19
N CYS A 122 1.64 -19.70 -22.76
CA CYS A 122 1.34 -18.36 -22.27
C CYS A 122 1.60 -17.24 -23.29
N ALA A 123 1.36 -17.51 -24.58
CA ALA A 123 1.48 -16.51 -25.64
C ALA A 123 0.49 -15.33 -25.51
N GLU A 124 -0.60 -15.47 -24.73
CA GLU A 124 -1.52 -14.39 -24.39
C GLU A 124 -2.05 -14.55 -22.95
N SER A 125 -1.66 -13.64 -22.04
CA SER A 125 -2.38 -13.35 -20.78
C SER A 125 -2.64 -14.53 -19.82
N CYS A 126 -1.60 -15.29 -19.45
CA CYS A 126 -1.72 -16.24 -18.34
C CYS A 126 -1.89 -15.49 -17.00
N TRP A 127 -3.04 -15.68 -16.36
CA TRP A 127 -3.25 -15.28 -14.97
C TRP A 127 -2.93 -16.43 -14.02
N GLY A 128 -2.16 -16.15 -12.99
CA GLY A 128 -1.79 -17.12 -11.98
C GLY A 128 -1.58 -16.50 -10.61
N TRP A 129 -1.31 -17.35 -9.64
CA TRP A 129 -1.06 -16.94 -8.26
C TRP A 129 0.42 -16.61 -8.06
N THR A 130 0.69 -15.42 -7.51
CA THR A 130 2.01 -14.99 -7.04
C THR A 130 1.93 -14.73 -5.54
N VAL A 131 2.74 -15.44 -4.77
CA VAL A 131 2.87 -15.25 -3.32
C VAL A 131 3.97 -14.22 -3.07
N LEU A 132 3.71 -13.25 -2.18
CA LEU A 132 4.63 -12.15 -1.85
C LEU A 132 5.14 -11.42 -3.11
N PRO A 133 4.24 -10.87 -3.96
CA PRO A 133 4.67 -10.10 -5.12
C PRO A 133 5.53 -8.91 -4.67
N THR A 134 6.61 -8.64 -5.40
CA THR A 134 7.52 -7.53 -5.10
C THR A 134 6.89 -6.17 -5.39
N ASP A 135 6.02 -6.11 -6.40
CA ASP A 135 5.46 -4.86 -6.90
C ASP A 135 4.01 -4.68 -6.41
N LEU A 136 3.53 -3.45 -6.43
CA LEU A 136 2.15 -3.12 -6.08
C LEU A 136 1.29 -2.85 -7.33
N LEU A 137 0.11 -3.48 -7.40
CA LEU A 137 -0.87 -3.16 -8.45
C LEU A 137 -1.45 -1.74 -8.31
N TYR A 138 -1.50 -1.22 -7.09
CA TYR A 138 -2.00 0.12 -6.77
C TYR A 138 -0.97 0.85 -5.89
N LYS A 139 -0.22 1.77 -6.50
CA LYS A 139 0.84 2.51 -5.80
C LYS A 139 0.28 3.65 -4.96
N SER A 140 0.95 3.95 -3.86
CA SER A 140 0.66 5.11 -3.01
C SER A 140 0.69 6.42 -3.81
N TYR A 141 -0.15 7.37 -3.43
CA TYR A 141 -0.27 8.66 -4.10
C TYR A 141 1.00 9.50 -3.86
N LEU A 142 1.66 10.01 -4.89
CA LEU A 142 2.98 10.63 -4.73
C LEU A 142 2.97 11.82 -3.75
N ALA A 143 1.93 12.65 -3.83
CA ALA A 143 1.68 13.78 -2.92
C ALA A 143 0.64 13.45 -1.83
N GLY A 144 0.27 12.18 -1.64
CA GLY A 144 -0.57 11.76 -0.52
C GLY A 144 0.13 12.02 0.81
N PRO A 145 -0.53 12.70 1.77
CA PRO A 145 0.09 13.09 3.05
C PRO A 145 0.19 11.94 4.08
N LYS A 146 -0.51 10.82 3.84
CA LYS A 146 -0.68 9.70 4.78
C LYS A 146 -0.52 8.35 4.11
N GLU A 147 0.39 8.29 3.16
CA GLU A 147 0.76 7.03 2.54
C GLU A 147 1.56 6.16 3.53
N SER A 148 1.93 4.94 3.13
CA SER A 148 2.84 4.10 3.90
C SER A 148 4.11 3.85 3.09
N ARG A 149 5.09 4.74 3.28
CA ARG A 149 6.38 4.77 2.59
C ARG A 149 7.50 5.14 3.56
N LEU A 150 8.73 5.18 3.04
CA LEU A 150 9.84 5.84 3.74
C LEU A 150 9.97 7.26 3.24
N ALA A 151 10.05 8.23 4.15
CA ALA A 151 10.26 9.62 3.77
C ALA A 151 11.00 10.43 4.84
N LEU A 152 11.66 11.49 4.39
CA LEU A 152 12.20 12.55 5.22
C LEU A 152 11.99 13.86 4.46
N ALA A 153 11.37 14.84 5.10
CA ALA A 153 11.22 16.19 4.57
C ALA A 153 11.59 17.23 5.64
N ILE A 154 12.41 18.20 5.24
CA ILE A 154 12.73 19.39 6.04
C ILE A 154 11.88 20.52 5.47
N LEU A 155 10.89 20.94 6.25
CA LEU A 155 9.85 21.87 5.83
C LEU A 155 9.85 23.10 6.74
N HIS A 156 9.80 24.29 6.17
CA HIS A 156 9.57 25.51 6.92
C HIS A 156 8.06 25.72 7.07
N GLU A 157 7.56 25.60 8.29
CA GLU A 157 6.20 26.00 8.67
C GLU A 157 6.15 27.51 8.89
N LYS A 158 5.11 28.16 8.38
CA LYS A 158 5.00 29.63 8.38
C LYS A 158 5.05 30.27 9.77
N ASP A 159 4.38 29.68 10.75
CA ASP A 159 4.16 30.25 12.08
C ASP A 159 5.08 29.63 13.14
N ILE A 160 5.57 28.41 12.94
CA ILE A 160 6.42 27.67 13.89
C ILE A 160 7.91 27.70 13.50
N GLY A 161 8.26 27.66 12.21
CA GLY A 161 9.65 27.55 11.73
C GLY A 161 9.98 26.17 11.18
N TRP A 162 11.24 25.74 11.26
CA TRP A 162 11.69 24.50 10.63
C TRP A 162 11.18 23.24 11.35
N GLN A 163 10.58 22.34 10.56
CA GLN A 163 10.06 21.04 10.99
C GLN A 163 10.73 19.93 10.17
N MET A 164 10.94 18.79 10.80
CA MET A 164 11.33 17.56 10.13
C MET A 164 10.15 16.58 10.15
N GLU A 165 9.56 16.36 8.99
CA GLU A 165 8.54 15.31 8.79
C GLU A 165 9.24 14.03 8.35
N LEU A 166 9.08 12.98 9.15
CA LEU A 166 9.56 11.65 8.79
C LEU A 166 8.37 10.76 8.46
N GLU A 167 8.63 9.74 7.66
CA GLU A 167 7.70 8.65 7.46
C GLU A 167 8.46 7.34 7.56
N ALA A 168 8.15 6.56 8.59
CA ALA A 168 8.66 5.21 8.76
C ALA A 168 7.52 4.23 8.48
N GLY A 169 7.33 3.92 7.20
CA GLY A 169 6.28 3.01 6.77
C GLY A 169 6.67 2.12 5.60
N ALA A 170 5.83 1.14 5.36
CA ALA A 170 5.93 0.26 4.22
C ALA A 170 4.55 -0.27 3.83
N ARG A 171 4.42 -0.62 2.55
CA ARG A 171 3.32 -1.40 2.02
C ARG A 171 3.89 -2.54 1.20
N VAL A 172 3.41 -3.75 1.47
CA VAL A 172 3.93 -4.97 0.84
C VAL A 172 2.78 -5.85 0.38
N GLY A 173 2.95 -6.51 -0.77
CA GLY A 173 2.00 -7.47 -1.29
C GLY A 173 2.10 -8.82 -0.58
N ILE A 174 0.95 -9.43 -0.28
CA ILE A 174 0.85 -10.77 0.31
C ILE A 174 0.54 -11.81 -0.75
N LEU A 175 -0.44 -11.51 -1.60
CA LEU A 175 -0.93 -12.45 -2.60
C LEU A 175 -1.49 -11.70 -3.81
N ARG A 176 -1.08 -12.11 -5.01
CA ARG A 176 -1.64 -11.63 -6.28
C ARG A 176 -2.23 -12.79 -7.08
N TYR A 177 -3.39 -12.57 -7.67
CA TYR A 177 -3.91 -13.38 -8.77
C TYR A 177 -3.99 -12.49 -10.01
N GLY A 178 -3.12 -12.72 -10.98
CA GLY A 178 -2.91 -11.77 -12.05
C GLY A 178 -1.88 -12.22 -13.05
N SER A 179 -1.46 -11.29 -13.91
CA SER A 179 -0.43 -11.54 -14.92
C SER A 179 0.83 -12.15 -14.29
N LEU A 180 1.33 -13.21 -14.95
CA LEU A 180 2.57 -13.88 -14.59
C LEU A 180 3.80 -13.31 -15.28
N ASN A 181 3.60 -12.43 -16.28
CA ASN A 181 4.65 -11.69 -16.94
C ASN A 181 4.84 -10.31 -16.28
N ASP A 182 6.09 -9.90 -16.12
CA ASP A 182 6.43 -8.64 -15.44
C ASP A 182 6.14 -7.39 -16.29
N ASP A 183 5.96 -7.56 -17.61
CA ASP A 183 5.78 -6.44 -18.54
C ASP A 183 4.45 -5.69 -18.36
N VAL A 184 3.41 -6.37 -17.87
CA VAL A 184 2.09 -5.75 -17.64
C VAL A 184 1.54 -6.24 -16.31
N LEU A 185 1.50 -5.37 -15.31
CA LEU A 185 0.94 -5.67 -14.00
C LEU A 185 -0.59 -5.56 -14.01
N GLU A 186 -1.30 -6.68 -14.05
CA GLU A 186 -2.77 -6.75 -13.98
C GLU A 186 -3.22 -7.81 -13.00
N GLY A 187 -4.46 -7.69 -12.53
CA GLY A 187 -5.13 -8.68 -11.70
C GLY A 187 -5.62 -8.11 -10.38
N TRP A 188 -5.69 -8.98 -9.38
CA TRP A 188 -6.09 -8.67 -8.01
C TRP A 188 -4.93 -8.89 -7.07
N GLN A 189 -4.75 -8.01 -6.09
CA GLN A 189 -3.67 -8.14 -5.12
C GLN A 189 -4.13 -7.72 -3.71
N LEU A 190 -3.81 -8.56 -2.73
CA LEU A 190 -3.99 -8.28 -1.31
C LEU A 190 -2.65 -7.82 -0.73
N ASP A 191 -2.69 -6.69 -0.03
CA ASP A 191 -1.54 -6.05 0.58
C ASP A 191 -1.72 -5.89 2.10
N ILE A 192 -0.62 -5.60 2.79
CA ILE A 192 -0.63 -5.02 4.13
C ILE A 192 0.20 -3.74 4.13
N GLU A 193 -0.20 -2.76 4.93
CA GLU A 193 0.54 -1.52 5.11
C GLU A 193 0.65 -1.13 6.58
N GLY A 194 1.72 -0.41 6.91
CA GLY A 194 1.90 0.21 8.21
C GLY A 194 2.84 1.40 8.12
N ALA A 195 2.54 2.45 8.88
CA ALA A 195 3.37 3.65 8.93
C ALA A 195 3.27 4.35 10.29
N GLY A 196 4.41 4.89 10.73
CA GLY A 196 4.47 5.89 11.79
C GLY A 196 5.18 7.13 11.28
N PRO A 197 4.47 8.22 10.94
CA PRO A 197 5.09 9.50 10.57
C PRO A 197 5.26 10.45 11.77
N PRO A 198 6.42 10.45 12.45
CA PRO A 198 6.70 11.45 13.47
C PRO A 198 7.07 12.79 12.85
N ARG A 199 6.62 13.87 13.50
CA ARG A 199 7.07 15.24 13.27
C ARG A 199 8.01 15.66 14.39
N LEU A 200 9.21 16.08 14.01
CA LEU A 200 10.20 16.66 14.93
C LEU A 200 10.30 18.17 14.72
N ASN A 201 10.33 18.92 15.81
CA ASN A 201 10.42 20.36 15.80
C ASN A 201 11.88 20.82 15.86
N MET A 202 12.41 21.34 14.76
CA MET A 202 13.83 21.69 14.67
C MET A 202 14.18 22.97 15.43
N GLU A 203 13.19 23.80 15.74
CA GLU A 203 13.36 25.02 16.55
C GLU A 203 13.45 24.71 18.05
N GLU A 204 13.05 23.51 18.45
CA GLU A 204 12.86 23.08 19.83
C GLU A 204 13.65 21.78 20.06
N GLU A 205 14.96 21.83 19.86
CA GLU A 205 15.90 20.72 20.12
C GLU A 205 15.56 19.37 19.45
N MET A 206 14.81 19.38 18.34
CA MET A 206 14.28 18.18 17.66
C MET A 206 13.23 17.42 18.47
N ASP A 207 12.50 18.09 19.36
CA ASP A 207 11.38 17.56 20.12
C ASP A 207 10.35 16.85 19.21
N LEU A 208 9.81 15.73 19.66
CA LEU A 208 8.70 15.07 18.98
C LEU A 208 7.40 15.85 19.25
N ASP A 209 6.86 16.49 18.22
CA ASP A 209 5.58 17.21 18.33
C ASP A 209 4.40 16.25 18.29
N ALA A 210 4.38 15.35 17.30
CA ALA A 210 3.34 14.34 17.16
C ALA A 210 3.80 13.16 16.30
N THR A 211 3.09 12.05 16.44
CA THR A 211 3.17 10.91 15.52
C THR A 211 1.77 10.33 15.35
N ASP A 212 1.44 10.01 14.11
CA ASP A 212 0.30 9.15 13.81
C ASP A 212 0.78 7.71 13.62
N PHE A 213 -0.08 6.73 13.84
CA PHE A 213 0.17 5.33 13.52
C PHE A 213 -0.93 4.83 12.60
N ARG A 214 -0.56 4.32 11.44
CA ARG A 214 -1.46 3.77 10.44
C ARG A 214 -1.16 2.29 10.23
N VAL A 215 -2.21 1.47 10.11
CA VAL A 215 -2.13 0.07 9.68
C VAL A 215 -3.29 -0.20 8.73
N GLY A 216 -3.07 -0.91 7.63
CA GLY A 216 -4.13 -1.18 6.67
C GLY A 216 -3.99 -2.51 5.94
N VAL A 217 -5.10 -2.92 5.33
CA VAL A 217 -5.20 -4.13 4.49
C VAL A 217 -5.90 -3.75 3.17
N PRO A 218 -5.13 -3.32 2.15
CA PRO A 218 -5.67 -3.01 0.83
C PRO A 218 -5.92 -4.27 -0.01
N LEU A 219 -7.12 -4.39 -0.56
CA LEU A 219 -7.41 -5.22 -1.72
C LEU A 219 -7.43 -4.33 -2.97
N THR A 220 -6.60 -4.64 -3.94
CA THR A 220 -6.39 -3.82 -5.12
C THR A 220 -6.66 -4.60 -6.38
N TRP A 221 -7.01 -3.85 -7.42
CA TRP A 221 -7.20 -4.38 -8.75
C TRP A 221 -6.60 -3.42 -9.77
N ARG A 222 -6.01 -3.99 -10.82
CA ARG A 222 -5.55 -3.24 -11.98
C ARG A 222 -5.88 -3.99 -13.25
N ARG A 223 -6.39 -3.27 -14.25
CA ARG A 223 -6.48 -3.76 -15.62
C ARG A 223 -6.38 -2.59 -16.56
N GLY A 224 -5.39 -2.67 -17.43
CA GLY A 224 -5.07 -1.64 -18.36
C GLY A 224 -4.84 -0.28 -17.71
N ALA A 225 -5.53 0.75 -18.24
CA ALA A 225 -5.49 2.12 -17.74
C ALA A 225 -6.26 2.34 -16.42
N TYR A 226 -6.89 1.31 -15.84
CA TYR A 226 -7.72 1.46 -14.65
C TYR A 226 -7.16 0.72 -13.45
N GLN A 227 -7.30 1.35 -12.29
CA GLN A 227 -6.98 0.81 -10.98
C GLN A 227 -8.14 1.02 -10.01
N ALA A 228 -8.31 0.08 -9.08
CA ALA A 228 -9.25 0.19 -7.98
C ALA A 228 -8.62 -0.30 -6.68
N LYS A 229 -9.08 0.26 -5.56
CA LYS A 229 -8.66 -0.10 -4.21
C LYS A 229 -9.89 -0.18 -3.31
N PHE A 230 -10.03 -1.27 -2.58
CA PHE A 230 -10.87 -1.36 -1.40
C PHE A 230 -9.98 -1.69 -0.21
N ALA A 231 -9.95 -0.84 0.82
CA ALA A 231 -9.04 -1.06 1.95
C ALA A 231 -9.77 -0.87 3.28
N TYR A 232 -9.34 -1.65 4.27
CA TYR A 232 -9.50 -1.26 5.67
C TYR A 232 -8.23 -0.53 6.13
N TYR A 233 -8.37 0.51 6.95
CA TYR A 233 -7.26 1.02 7.72
C TYR A 233 -7.68 1.44 9.14
N HIS A 234 -6.72 1.35 10.05
CA HIS A 234 -6.74 1.94 11.37
C HIS A 234 -5.77 3.12 11.41
N THR A 235 -6.14 4.22 12.06
CA THR A 235 -5.23 5.32 12.37
C THR A 235 -5.46 5.82 13.79
N SER A 236 -4.38 5.97 14.55
CA SER A 236 -4.39 6.66 15.85
C SER A 236 -3.37 7.79 15.86
N ALA A 237 -3.66 8.86 16.58
CA ALA A 237 -2.77 10.02 16.70
C ALA A 237 -2.29 10.24 18.12
N HIS A 238 -1.03 10.61 18.28
CA HIS A 238 -0.41 10.86 19.56
C HIS A 238 0.44 12.14 19.50
N ALA A 239 0.20 13.06 20.44
CA ALA A 239 1.15 14.12 20.71
C ALA A 239 2.39 13.52 21.39
N GLY A 240 3.58 14.02 21.06
CA GLY A 240 4.81 13.60 21.73
C GLY A 240 4.86 14.07 23.18
N ASP A 241 5.62 13.36 24.01
CA ASP A 241 5.79 13.70 25.42
C ASP A 241 6.61 14.97 25.60
N GLU A 242 7.64 15.20 24.79
CA GLU A 242 8.41 16.45 24.80
C GLU A 242 7.50 17.66 24.50
N TYR A 243 6.61 17.54 23.51
CA TYR A 243 5.61 18.57 23.22
C TYR A 243 4.67 18.82 24.39
N ILE A 244 4.20 17.77 25.07
CA ILE A 244 3.31 17.90 26.24
C ILE A 244 4.05 18.58 27.40
N GLU A 245 5.32 18.25 27.63
CA GLU A 245 6.15 18.89 28.67
C GLU A 245 6.36 20.38 28.37
N ARG A 246 6.68 20.72 27.13
CA ARG A 246 6.83 22.11 26.66
C ARG A 246 5.51 22.89 26.66
N ASN A 247 4.38 22.20 26.55
CA ASN A 247 3.04 22.79 26.51
C ASN A 247 2.13 22.26 27.64
N PRO A 248 2.35 22.63 28.92
CA PRO A 248 1.64 22.06 30.06
C PRO A 248 0.13 22.34 30.08
N GLY A 249 -0.36 23.29 29.26
CA GLY A 249 -1.79 23.56 29.07
C GLY A 249 -2.46 22.72 27.99
N PHE A 250 -1.69 21.96 27.20
CA PHE A 250 -2.19 21.17 26.09
C PHE A 250 -3.11 20.04 26.59
N GLN A 251 -4.29 19.94 26.00
CA GLN A 251 -5.25 18.88 26.30
C GLN A 251 -5.14 17.81 25.21
N ARG A 252 -4.55 16.66 25.56
CA ARG A 252 -4.43 15.53 24.64
C ARG A 252 -5.81 15.04 24.20
N ILE A 253 -5.94 14.80 22.91
CA ILE A 253 -7.08 14.10 22.31
C ILE A 253 -6.72 12.64 22.02
N ASN A 254 -7.73 11.78 21.97
CA ASN A 254 -7.59 10.38 21.58
C ASN A 254 -8.10 10.20 20.14
N TYR A 255 -7.41 10.81 19.16
CA TYR A 255 -7.84 10.76 17.78
C TYR A 255 -7.69 9.32 17.24
N VAL A 256 -8.81 8.72 16.84
CA VAL A 256 -8.84 7.36 16.28
C VAL A 256 -9.78 7.32 15.09
N ARG A 257 -9.39 6.57 14.07
CA ARG A 257 -10.20 6.28 12.89
C ARG A 257 -10.02 4.83 12.46
N ASP A 258 -11.11 4.07 12.40
CA ASP A 258 -11.18 2.81 11.66
C ASP A 258 -12.10 3.00 10.45
N ALA A 259 -11.55 2.85 9.25
CA ALA A 259 -12.25 3.20 8.03
C ALA A 259 -12.16 2.13 6.95
N PHE A 260 -13.25 2.05 6.17
CA PHE A 260 -13.22 1.46 4.85
C PHE A 260 -13.00 2.54 3.80
N VAL A 261 -12.25 2.18 2.78
CA VAL A 261 -11.83 3.08 1.71
C VAL A 261 -12.18 2.49 0.37
N LEU A 262 -12.72 3.31 -0.52
CA LEU A 262 -12.89 3.00 -1.93
C LEU A 262 -12.12 4.02 -2.77
N GLY A 263 -11.10 3.55 -3.49
CA GLY A 263 -10.24 4.36 -4.35
C GLY A 263 -10.26 3.88 -5.79
N GLY A 264 -10.07 4.83 -6.71
CA GLY A 264 -9.98 4.60 -8.15
C GLY A 264 -8.81 5.38 -8.76
N GLY A 265 -8.19 4.80 -9.77
CA GLY A 265 -7.12 5.43 -10.56
C GLY A 265 -7.36 5.24 -12.05
N TYR A 266 -7.04 6.26 -12.84
CA TYR A 266 -7.13 6.24 -14.29
C TYR A 266 -5.86 6.84 -14.91
N PHE A 267 -5.31 6.15 -15.92
CA PHE A 267 -4.11 6.54 -16.65
C PHE A 267 -4.49 6.97 -18.08
N PRO A 268 -4.80 8.26 -18.32
CA PRO A 268 -4.96 8.77 -19.68
C PRO A 268 -3.69 8.64 -20.53
N ASP A 269 -2.53 8.65 -19.87
CA ASP A 269 -1.21 8.37 -20.42
C ASP A 269 -0.48 7.45 -19.43
N PRO A 270 0.42 6.55 -19.86
CA PRO A 270 1.16 5.69 -18.93
C PRO A 270 1.86 6.46 -17.80
N ASP A 271 2.32 7.68 -18.07
CA ASP A 271 3.07 8.50 -17.12
C ASP A 271 2.17 9.39 -16.25
N LEU A 272 0.88 9.53 -16.57
CA LEU A 272 -0.05 10.45 -15.91
C LEU A 272 -1.19 9.67 -15.26
N ARG A 273 -1.35 9.80 -13.94
CA ARG A 273 -2.46 9.19 -13.19
C ARG A 273 -3.37 10.27 -12.61
N LEU A 274 -4.68 10.09 -12.82
CA LEU A 274 -5.75 10.77 -12.09
C LEU A 274 -6.33 9.80 -11.07
N TYR A 275 -6.63 10.27 -9.87
CA TYR A 275 -7.18 9.40 -8.83
C TYR A 275 -8.15 10.12 -7.92
N ALA A 276 -9.03 9.34 -7.30
CA ALA A 276 -9.92 9.78 -6.25
C ALA A 276 -10.24 8.62 -5.29
N GLU A 277 -10.52 8.96 -4.05
CA GLU A 277 -10.75 8.03 -2.96
C GLU A 277 -11.71 8.62 -1.95
N ILE A 278 -12.65 7.80 -1.49
CA ILE A 278 -13.58 8.13 -0.42
C ILE A 278 -13.39 7.16 0.73
N GLY A 279 -13.26 7.69 1.93
CA GLY A 279 -13.18 6.94 3.18
C GLY A 279 -14.44 7.10 4.00
N TYR A 280 -14.89 6.00 4.62
CA TYR A 280 -15.95 5.98 5.62
C TYR A 280 -15.43 5.31 6.89
N ALA A 281 -15.28 6.12 7.94
CA ALA A 281 -14.92 5.66 9.27
C ALA A 281 -16.14 5.19 10.05
N PHE A 282 -16.14 3.91 10.42
CA PHE A 282 -17.21 3.28 11.20
C PHE A 282 -16.94 3.32 12.71
N ASN A 283 -15.69 3.57 13.11
CA ASN A 283 -15.30 3.85 14.48
C ASN A 283 -14.43 5.11 14.49
N THR A 284 -14.80 6.09 15.31
CA THR A 284 -14.15 7.39 15.40
C THR A 284 -14.10 7.85 16.86
N ASP A 285 -13.00 8.51 17.24
CA ASP A 285 -12.84 9.15 18.55
C ASP A 285 -11.90 10.38 18.42
N GLY A 286 -11.85 11.22 19.45
CA GLY A 286 -10.92 12.34 19.55
C GLY A 286 -11.13 13.44 18.51
N GLY A 287 -12.36 13.60 18.03
CA GLY A 287 -12.75 14.64 17.06
C GLY A 287 -12.77 14.16 15.60
N ALA A 288 -12.30 12.95 15.30
CA ALA A 288 -12.45 12.34 13.98
C ALA A 288 -13.93 12.24 13.59
N GLN A 289 -14.24 12.42 12.30
CA GLN A 289 -15.57 12.22 11.74
C GLN A 289 -15.56 11.15 10.63
N PRO A 290 -16.73 10.59 10.27
CA PRO A 290 -16.84 9.47 9.33
C PRO A 290 -16.21 9.72 7.97
N TRP A 291 -16.45 10.86 7.32
CA TRP A 291 -16.14 11.01 5.91
C TRP A 291 -14.81 11.71 5.63
N GLU A 292 -14.09 11.17 4.65
CA GLU A 292 -12.93 11.81 4.04
C GLU A 292 -12.93 11.59 2.52
N LEU A 293 -12.31 12.53 1.81
CA LEU A 293 -12.17 12.48 0.36
C LEU A 293 -10.75 12.89 -0.03
N GLN A 294 -10.05 12.03 -0.76
CA GLN A 294 -8.73 12.31 -1.32
C GLN A 294 -8.77 12.23 -2.83
N PHE A 295 -8.13 13.14 -3.54
CA PHE A 295 -8.08 13.12 -5.00
C PHE A 295 -6.87 13.88 -5.50
N GLY A 296 -6.43 13.57 -6.72
CA GLY A 296 -5.26 14.22 -7.25
C GLY A 296 -4.87 13.77 -8.64
N VAL A 297 -3.74 14.34 -9.05
CA VAL A 297 -3.09 14.07 -10.33
C VAL A 297 -1.59 13.96 -10.09
N GLU A 298 -0.96 12.99 -10.72
CA GLU A 298 0.48 12.76 -10.61
C GLU A 298 1.07 12.36 -11.95
N PHE A 299 2.23 12.93 -12.26
CA PHE A 299 3.05 12.59 -13.40
C PHE A 299 4.34 11.93 -12.91
N SER A 300 4.56 10.69 -13.34
CA SER A 300 5.69 9.87 -12.94
C SER A 300 6.02 8.90 -14.07
N PRO A 301 7.08 9.19 -14.86
CA PRO A 301 7.45 8.36 -16.00
C PRO A 301 7.56 6.87 -15.65
N VAL A 302 6.97 6.03 -16.48
CA VAL A 302 6.98 4.57 -16.29
C VAL A 302 8.31 3.96 -16.73
N GLU A 303 8.98 4.60 -17.69
CA GLU A 303 10.26 4.12 -18.22
C GLU A 303 11.37 4.13 -17.16
N HIS A 304 12.16 3.06 -17.19
CA HIS A 304 13.37 2.94 -16.39
C HIS A 304 14.50 3.80 -16.98
N SER A 305 14.71 4.97 -16.41
CA SER A 305 15.73 5.94 -16.82
C SER A 305 17.13 5.66 -16.24
N GLY A 306 17.30 4.53 -15.55
CA GLY A 306 18.56 4.11 -14.93
C GLY A 306 19.15 5.22 -14.03
N PHE A 307 20.44 5.49 -14.20
CA PHE A 307 21.14 6.53 -13.42
C PHE A 307 20.66 7.96 -13.72
N TYR A 308 20.06 8.22 -14.88
CA TYR A 308 19.64 9.57 -15.26
C TYR A 308 18.41 10.04 -14.49
N GLY A 309 17.54 9.13 -14.06
CA GLY A 309 16.26 9.46 -13.45
C GLY A 309 15.35 10.26 -14.39
N ALA A 310 14.23 10.72 -13.86
CA ALA A 310 13.22 11.48 -14.60
C ALA A 310 12.57 12.55 -13.73
N PRO A 311 12.03 13.64 -14.32
CA PRO A 311 11.24 14.59 -13.57
C PRO A 311 9.89 13.98 -13.14
N PHE A 312 9.39 14.40 -11.99
CA PHE A 312 8.02 14.07 -11.54
C PHE A 312 7.34 15.30 -10.96
N TRP A 313 6.02 15.28 -10.95
CA TRP A 313 5.20 16.23 -10.19
C TRP A 313 3.90 15.58 -9.74
N ALA A 314 3.33 16.06 -8.64
CA ALA A 314 2.07 15.57 -8.11
C ALA A 314 1.33 16.65 -7.32
N ILE A 315 0.00 16.60 -7.37
CA ILE A 315 -0.90 17.46 -6.61
C ILE A 315 -1.98 16.58 -5.99
N ASN A 316 -2.16 16.70 -4.68
CA ASN A 316 -3.13 15.94 -3.91
C ASN A 316 -4.00 16.89 -3.07
N GLY A 317 -5.31 16.82 -3.23
CA GLY A 317 -6.28 17.39 -2.33
C GLY A 317 -6.78 16.34 -1.35
N TYR A 318 -6.96 16.73 -0.09
CA TYR A 318 -7.50 15.85 0.93
C TYR A 318 -8.46 16.63 1.82
N LEU A 319 -9.73 16.24 1.80
CA LEU A 319 -10.84 16.86 2.51
C LEU A 319 -11.36 15.94 3.59
N ARG A 320 -11.74 16.50 4.74
CA ARG A 320 -12.18 15.72 5.89
C ARG A 320 -13.38 16.36 6.57
N GLU A 321 -14.36 15.55 6.95
CA GLU A 321 -15.60 16.00 7.57
C GLU A 321 -15.34 16.70 8.92
N GLU A 322 -14.39 16.23 9.73
CA GLU A 322 -14.09 16.78 11.07
C GLU A 322 -13.66 18.24 11.08
N VAL A 323 -13.21 18.74 9.92
CA VAL A 323 -12.78 20.12 9.71
C VAL A 323 -13.73 20.85 8.75
N ASN A 324 -15.01 20.46 8.75
CA ASN A 324 -16.09 21.01 7.91
C ASN A 324 -15.79 20.92 6.41
N TRP A 325 -15.29 19.78 5.95
CA TRP A 325 -14.85 19.56 4.56
C TRP A 325 -13.75 20.52 4.10
N GLY A 326 -13.08 21.19 5.05
CA GLY A 326 -11.73 21.69 4.83
C GLY A 326 -10.75 20.53 4.72
N GLY A 327 -9.46 20.85 4.77
CA GLY A 327 -8.42 19.86 4.57
C GLY A 327 -7.15 20.53 4.06
N ASN A 328 -6.36 19.84 3.26
CA ASN A 328 -5.14 20.39 2.70
C ASN A 328 -4.98 20.10 1.21
N VAL A 329 -4.11 20.90 0.60
CA VAL A 329 -3.52 20.62 -0.71
C VAL A 329 -2.03 20.41 -0.51
N ASN A 330 -1.51 19.31 -1.04
CA ASN A 330 -0.10 18.97 -1.01
C ASN A 330 0.41 18.85 -2.44
N MET A 331 1.52 19.53 -2.74
CA MET A 331 2.14 19.57 -4.06
C MET A 331 3.59 19.12 -3.93
N MET A 332 4.04 18.29 -4.86
CA MET A 332 5.42 17.84 -4.93
C MET A 332 5.95 17.96 -6.35
N VAL A 333 7.22 18.35 -6.49
CA VAL A 333 7.92 18.39 -7.78
C VAL A 333 9.39 18.08 -7.57
N GLY A 334 9.99 17.30 -8.47
CA GLY A 334 11.39 16.96 -8.33
C GLY A 334 11.88 15.93 -9.33
N TRP A 335 12.82 15.11 -8.87
CA TRP A 335 13.45 14.06 -9.66
C TRP A 335 13.22 12.69 -9.03
N GLN A 336 13.03 11.67 -9.87
CA GLN A 336 12.73 10.30 -9.46
C GLN A 336 13.63 9.28 -10.16
N TRP A 337 13.82 8.14 -9.50
CA TRP A 337 14.49 6.97 -10.03
C TRP A 337 13.61 5.75 -9.78
N ARG A 338 13.22 5.06 -10.86
CA ARG A 338 12.41 3.85 -10.81
C ARG A 338 13.32 2.63 -10.92
N GLY A 339 13.16 1.68 -10.00
CA GLY A 339 13.94 0.44 -10.00
C GLY A 339 13.52 -0.52 -11.11
N ASP A 340 14.50 -1.06 -11.83
CA ASP A 340 14.30 -1.94 -12.99
C ASP A 340 13.64 -3.29 -12.64
N ARG A 341 13.80 -3.75 -11.38
CA ARG A 341 13.36 -5.08 -10.94
C ARG A 341 11.99 -5.11 -10.29
N ASN A 342 11.60 -4.02 -9.64
CA ASN A 342 10.43 -4.01 -8.77
C ASN A 342 9.60 -2.73 -8.83
N ASN A 343 9.95 -1.83 -9.75
CA ASN A 343 9.29 -0.54 -9.92
C ASN A 343 9.19 0.34 -8.66
N HIS A 344 9.96 0.03 -7.61
CA HIS A 344 10.15 0.87 -6.43
C HIS A 344 10.64 2.24 -6.90
N LEU A 345 10.25 3.31 -6.20
CA LEU A 345 10.47 4.67 -6.65
C LEU A 345 11.18 5.47 -5.57
N PHE A 346 12.42 5.85 -5.84
CA PHE A 346 13.12 6.85 -5.04
C PHE A 346 12.89 8.23 -5.63
N ARG A 347 12.60 9.22 -4.79
CA ARG A 347 12.28 10.59 -5.20
C ARG A 347 12.98 11.58 -4.30
N ILE A 348 13.40 12.69 -4.89
CA ILE A 348 13.87 13.89 -4.17
C ILE A 348 13.23 15.12 -4.78
N GLY A 349 12.94 16.15 -4.00
CA GLY A 349 12.27 17.31 -4.55
C GLY A 349 11.72 18.29 -3.53
N LEU A 350 11.00 19.28 -4.06
CA LEU A 350 10.30 20.28 -3.28
C LEU A 350 8.90 19.79 -2.92
N GLN A 351 8.46 20.14 -1.72
CA GLN A 351 7.10 19.92 -1.24
C GLN A 351 6.50 21.25 -0.77
N TYR A 352 5.25 21.48 -1.13
CA TYR A 352 4.43 22.58 -0.62
C TYR A 352 3.11 22.02 -0.09
N LEU A 353 2.75 22.37 1.14
CA LEU A 353 1.46 22.01 1.73
C LEU A 353 0.78 23.25 2.26
N ASP A 354 -0.53 23.34 2.05
CA ASP A 354 -1.36 24.41 2.58
C ASP A 354 -2.72 23.86 3.03
N GLY A 355 -3.11 24.18 4.27
CA GLY A 355 -4.41 23.84 4.82
C GLY A 355 -4.30 23.18 6.18
N LYS A 356 -5.17 22.21 6.48
CA LYS A 356 -5.18 21.51 7.76
C LYS A 356 -4.00 20.58 7.93
N THR A 357 -3.47 20.57 9.14
CA THR A 357 -2.29 19.78 9.52
C THR A 357 -2.42 18.32 9.10
N MET A 358 -1.27 17.74 8.78
CA MET A 358 -1.16 16.30 8.58
C MET A 358 -1.12 15.57 9.92
N GLN A 359 -0.72 16.19 11.04
CA GLN A 359 -0.60 15.50 12.33
C GLN A 359 -1.92 15.55 13.10
N TYR A 360 -2.60 14.41 13.26
CA TYR A 360 -3.99 14.39 13.72
C TYR A 360 -4.17 14.67 15.21
N ALA A 361 -3.11 14.60 16.01
CA ALA A 361 -3.10 15.15 17.36
C ALA A 361 -3.45 16.65 17.39
N PHE A 362 -3.26 17.35 16.27
CA PHE A 362 -3.52 18.77 16.08
C PHE A 362 -4.55 19.03 14.98
N PHE A 363 -5.42 18.07 14.64
CA PHE A 363 -6.23 18.07 13.39
C PHE A 363 -6.98 19.38 13.04
N ASN A 364 -7.31 20.21 14.04
CA ASN A 364 -7.98 21.50 13.86
C ASN A 364 -7.05 22.65 13.42
N ASN A 365 -5.73 22.48 13.54
CA ASN A 365 -4.73 23.47 13.18
C ASN A 365 -4.60 23.58 11.66
N SER A 366 -4.27 24.78 11.21
CA SER A 366 -3.89 25.05 9.83
C SER A 366 -2.39 25.31 9.78
N GLU A 367 -1.74 24.86 8.72
CA GLU A 367 -0.30 24.90 8.52
C GLU A 367 0.00 25.24 7.06
N GLN A 368 1.10 25.94 6.84
CA GLN A 368 1.66 26.14 5.51
C GLN A 368 3.13 25.73 5.53
N PHE A 369 3.46 24.71 4.74
CA PHE A 369 4.80 24.19 4.61
C PHE A 369 5.38 24.46 3.23
N VAL A 370 6.68 24.75 3.21
CA VAL A 370 7.50 24.65 2.00
C VAL A 370 8.87 24.09 2.36
N GLY A 371 9.39 23.18 1.55
CA GLY A 371 10.72 22.66 1.80
C GLY A 371 11.14 21.57 0.85
N PHE A 372 12.12 20.78 1.28
CA PHE A 372 12.75 19.74 0.48
C PHE A 372 12.58 18.39 1.17
N GLY A 373 12.32 17.35 0.39
CA GLY A 373 12.18 16.00 0.90
C GLY A 373 12.75 14.92 0.01
N THR A 374 12.79 13.73 0.59
CA THR A 374 13.15 12.46 -0.03
C THR A 374 12.08 11.45 0.30
N TRP A 375 11.70 10.63 -0.68
CA TRP A 375 10.66 9.61 -0.54
C TRP A 375 11.10 8.32 -1.22
N TYR A 376 10.71 7.20 -0.64
CA TYR A 376 10.91 5.87 -1.21
C TYR A 376 9.60 5.09 -1.16
N ASP A 377 9.01 4.89 -2.33
CA ASP A 377 7.77 4.14 -2.52
C ASP A 377 8.09 2.71 -2.97
N PHE A 378 7.34 1.73 -2.42
CA PHE A 378 7.45 0.30 -2.74
C PHE A 378 6.63 -0.06 -3.99
#